data_AF-A0A9E1TUF9-F1
#
_entry.id   AF-A0A9E1TUF9-F1
#
_cell.length_a   1.000
_cell.length_b   1.000
_cell.length_c   1.000
_cell.angle_alpha   90.00
_cell.angle_beta   90.00
_cell.angle_gamma   90.00
#
_symmetry.space_group_name_H-M   'P 1'
#
loop_
_entity.id
_entity.type
_entity.pdbx_description
1 polymer ?
#
loop_
_entity_poly.entity_id
_entity_poly.type
_entity_poly.pdbx_seq_one_letter_code
_entity_poly.pdbx_strand_id
1 'polypeptide(L)' 'MKTDLEKQIYQAQCIGNVEPIEYMIPYPSMRSLIEGQNIKFAEQVIFEKLSITNLKFYELIQQTA' A
#
# COMPACT_ATOMS: atom_id res chain seq x y z
N MET A 1 -9.55 -12.81 -0.91
CA MET A 1 -10.90 -12.24 -0.71
C MET A 1 -10.89 -11.50 0.62
N LYS A 2 -11.12 -10.18 0.65
CA LYS A 2 -11.17 -9.43 1.91
C LYS A 2 -12.33 -9.91 2.79
N THR A 3 -12.08 -10.05 4.08
CA THR A 3 -13.07 -10.49 5.08
C THR A 3 -14.21 -9.47 5.20
N ASP A 4 -15.36 -9.91 5.71
CA ASP A 4 -16.53 -9.03 5.88
C ASP A 4 -16.21 -7.82 6.79
N LEU A 5 -15.38 -8.06 7.83
CA LEU A 5 -14.88 -7.03 8.72
C LEU A 5 -14.02 -5.98 8.01
N GLU A 6 -13.12 -6.40 7.11
CA GLU A 6 -12.28 -5.47 6.34
C GLU A 6 -13.12 -4.55 5.43
N LYS A 7 -14.23 -5.05 4.88
CA LYS A 7 -15.14 -4.24 4.07
C LYS A 7 -15.88 -3.20 4.90
N GLN A 8 -16.35 -3.58 6.08
CA GLN A 8 -17.04 -2.67 7.00
C GLN A 8 -16.11 -1.57 7.52
N ILE A 9 -14.86 -1.93 7.87
CA ILE A 9 -13.83 -0.95 8.27
C ILE A 9 -13.56 0.02 7.11
N TYR A 10 -13.36 -0.48 5.90
CA TYR A 10 -13.12 0.37 4.73
C TYR A 10 -14.28 1.34 4.47
N GLN A 11 -15.54 0.87 4.55
CA GLN A 11 -16.71 1.75 4.36
C GLN A 11 -16.82 2.83 5.43
N ALA A 12 -16.54 2.50 6.70
CA ALA A 12 -16.53 3.46 7.80
C ALA A 12 -15.46 4.56 7.61
N GLN A 13 -14.32 4.22 7.00
CA GLN A 13 -13.24 5.16 6.69
C GLN A 13 -13.59 6.13 5.55
N CYS A 14 -14.57 5.79 4.71
CA CYS A 14 -15.04 6.62 3.59
C CYS A 14 -16.30 7.45 3.93
N ILE A 15 -16.69 7.55 5.22
CA ILE A 15 -17.82 8.39 5.64
C ILE A 15 -17.37 9.85 5.72
N GLY A 16 -17.97 10.69 4.87
CA GLY A 16 -17.46 12.02 4.53
C GLY A 16 -16.75 11.97 3.17
N ASN A 17 -16.62 13.08 2.45
CA ASN A 17 -15.94 13.13 1.14
C ASN A 17 -14.41 13.02 1.31
N VAL A 18 -14.00 12.04 2.09
CA VAL A 18 -12.66 11.75 2.57
C VAL A 18 -12.35 10.40 1.95
N GLU A 19 -11.45 10.40 0.97
CA GLU A 19 -10.84 9.15 0.54
C GLU A 19 -10.24 8.46 1.78
N PRO A 20 -10.31 7.13 1.88
CA PRO A 20 -9.98 6.39 3.10
C PRO A 20 -8.60 6.80 3.65
N ILE A 21 -8.40 6.61 4.96
CA ILE A 21 -7.29 7.11 5.82
C ILE A 21 -5.88 7.06 5.18
N GLU A 22 -5.67 6.24 4.15
CA GLU A 22 -4.55 6.31 3.19
C GLU A 22 -4.18 7.74 2.73
N TYR A 23 -5.12 8.70 2.75
CA TYR A 23 -4.88 10.10 2.40
C TYR A 23 -4.83 11.08 3.60
N MET A 24 -5.20 10.66 4.82
CA MET A 24 -5.26 11.54 6.00
C MET A 24 -3.96 11.59 6.80
N ILE A 25 -3.03 10.66 6.59
CA ILE A 25 -1.69 10.77 7.17
C ILE A 25 -0.84 11.52 6.14
N PRO A 26 -0.53 12.82 6.32
CA PRO A 26 0.44 13.47 5.47
C PRO A 26 1.72 12.69 5.65
N TYR A 27 2.19 12.03 4.59
CA TYR A 27 3.46 11.33 4.61
C TYR A 27 4.51 12.29 5.16
N PRO A 28 4.96 12.11 6.43
CA PRO A 28 5.63 13.20 7.17
C PRO A 28 7.03 13.47 6.63
N SER A 29 7.50 12.63 5.70
CA SER A 29 8.80 12.70 5.06
C SER A 29 8.73 12.10 3.66
N MET A 30 9.76 12.40 2.86
CA MET A 30 9.99 11.75 1.55
C MET A 30 10.05 10.23 1.65
N ARG A 31 10.59 9.69 2.75
CA ARG A 31 10.61 8.24 3.02
C ARG A 31 9.20 7.69 3.11
N SER A 32 8.35 8.33 3.92
CA SER A 32 6.97 7.91 4.09
C SER A 32 6.19 7.96 2.76
N LEU A 33 6.43 8.98 1.92
CA LEU A 33 5.82 9.09 0.58
C LEU A 33 6.19 7.88 -0.29
N ILE A 34 7.47 7.50 -0.29
CA ILE A 34 7.98 6.36 -1.07
C ILE A 34 7.39 5.05 -0.56
N GLU A 35 7.34 4.85 0.76
CA GLU A 35 6.75 3.65 1.37
C GLU A 35 5.26 3.53 1.04
N GLY A 36 4.51 4.64 1.10
CA GLY A 36 3.11 4.67 0.74
C GLY A 36 2.84 4.27 -0.72
N GLN A 37 3.68 4.71 -1.65
CA GLN A 37 3.56 4.30 -3.05
C GLN A 37 3.85 2.81 -3.25
N ASN A 38 4.85 2.26 -2.57
CA ASN A 38 5.17 0.84 -2.65
C ASN A 38 4.03 -0.05 -2.10
N ILE A 39 3.35 0.40 -1.03
CA ILE A 39 2.17 -0.28 -0.48
C ILE A 39 0.97 -0.14 -1.41
N LYS A 40 0.71 1.06 -1.94
CA LYS A 40 -0.42 1.35 -2.84
C LYS A 40 -0.38 0.50 -4.12
N PHE A 41 0.81 0.28 -4.67
CA PHE A 41 1.02 -0.52 -5.87
C PHE A 41 1.62 -1.90 -5.57
N ALA A 42 1.39 -2.44 -4.37
CA ALA A 42 2.01 -3.66 -3.88
C ALA A 42 1.83 -4.87 -4.81
N GLU A 43 0.67 -4.99 -5.47
CA GLU A 43 0.32 -6.11 -6.35
C GLU A 43 0.82 -5.92 -7.80
N GLN A 44 1.32 -4.74 -8.16
CA GLN A 44 1.83 -4.48 -9.51
C GLN A 44 3.07 -5.34 -9.77
N VAL A 45 3.03 -6.12 -10.85
CA VAL A 45 4.16 -6.94 -11.29
C VAL A 45 5.23 -6.05 -11.93
N ILE A 46 6.46 -6.13 -11.42
CA ILE A 46 7.63 -5.41 -11.95
C ILE A 46 8.46 -6.32 -12.86
N PHE A 47 8.63 -7.58 -12.46
CA PHE A 47 9.33 -8.59 -13.27
C PHE A 47 8.38 -9.72 -13.62
N GLU A 48 7.80 -9.69 -14.82
CA GLU A 48 6.84 -10.70 -15.30
C GLU A 48 7.42 -12.12 -15.28
N LYS A 49 8.66 -12.29 -15.75
CA LYS A 49 9.30 -13.61 -15.84
C LYS A 49 9.54 -14.27 -14.47
N LEU A 50 9.74 -13.45 -13.43
CA LEU A 50 10.02 -13.91 -12.07
C LEU A 50 8.78 -13.78 -11.15
N SER A 51 7.65 -13.32 -11.69
CA SER A 51 6.44 -12.99 -10.95
C SER A 51 6.70 -12.09 -9.72
N ILE A 52 7.67 -11.19 -9.81
CA ILE A 52 8.03 -10.30 -8.70
C ILE A 52 7.12 -9.08 -8.74
N THR A 53 6.38 -8.88 -7.66
CA THR A 53 5.54 -7.70 -7.43
C THR A 53 6.35 -6.57 -6.79
N ASN A 54 5.81 -5.35 -6.82
CA ASN A 54 6.42 -4.19 -6.19
C ASN A 54 6.71 -4.40 -4.71
N LEU A 55 5.76 -5.00 -3.98
CA LEU A 55 5.96 -5.34 -2.57
C LEU A 55 7.12 -6.32 -2.38
N LYS A 56 7.19 -7.37 -3.20
CA LYS A 56 8.25 -8.38 -3.09
C LYS A 56 9.62 -7.80 -3.37
N PHE A 57 9.71 -6.91 -4.36
CA PHE A 57 10.94 -6.19 -4.66
C PHE A 57 11.37 -5.28 -3.50
N TYR A 58 10.41 -4.53 -2.93
CA TYR A 58 10.65 -3.67 -1.78
C TYR A 58 11.18 -4.46 -0.56
N GLU A 59 10.58 -5.60 -0.24
CA GLU A 59 11.04 -6.50 0.83
C GLU A 59 12.49 -6.97 0.63
N LEU A 60 12.85 -7.35 -0.60
CA LEU A 60 14.20 -7.83 -0.93
C LEU A 60 15.27 -6.74 -0.74
N ILE A 61 14.96 -5.50 -1.11
CA ILE A 61 15.88 -4.37 -0.88
C ILE A 61 16.08 -4.14 0.62
N GLN A 62 15.00 -4.13 1.40
CA GLN A 62 15.06 -3.88 2.85
C GLN A 62 15.82 -4.96 3.63
N GLN A 63 15.95 -6.18 3.09
CA GLN A 63 16.77 -7.25 3.69
C GLN A 63 18.28 -7.06 3.44
N THR A 64 18.66 -6.22 2.48
CA THR A 64 20.05 -6.01 2.07
C THR A 64 20.64 -4.71 2.64
N ALA A 65 19.79 -3.78 3.08
CA ALA A 65 20.15 -2.51 3.71
C ALA A 65 20.31 -2.64 5.23
#